data_AF-A0AAU3SCI5-F1
#
_entry.id   AF-A0AAU3SCI5-F1
#
_cell.length_a   1.000
_cell.length_b   1.000
_cell.length_c   1.000
_cell.angle_alpha   90.00
_cell.angle_beta   90.00
_cell.angle_gamma   90.00
#
_symmetry.space_group_name_H-M   'P 1'
#
loop_
_entity.id
_entity.type
_entity.pdbx_description
1 polymer ?
#
loop_
_entity_poly.entity_id
_entity_poly.type
_entity_poly.pdbx_seq_one_letter_code
_entity_poly.pdbx_strand_id
1 'polypeptide(L)'
;MDTHSEARRIGAQLAEELHLALLARGFYIPMGAAAPIGGRAYVDVEPVRDDVAHRLIEVLGPPSLTMPDSDDPWAVAEEALKDLRRALCAANITLPSLGIDGPCGANQTVLVELGNAHPAVVRQLAQTIAKGTDR
;
A
#
# COMPACT_ATOMS: atom_id res chain seq x y z
N MET A 1 19.51 16.73 13.97
CA MET A 1 18.96 15.37 14.20
C MET A 1 19.08 14.64 12.88
N ASP A 2 19.69 13.46 12.85
CA ASP A 2 19.92 12.71 11.60
C ASP A 2 18.61 12.10 11.10
N THR A 3 18.30 12.29 9.81
CA THR A 3 17.06 11.81 9.17
C THR A 3 16.90 10.30 9.26
N HIS A 4 17.99 9.53 9.23
CA HIS A 4 17.93 8.08 9.40
C HIS A 4 17.58 7.70 10.84
N SER A 5 18.17 8.38 11.82
CA SER A 5 17.86 8.21 13.23
C SER A 5 16.39 8.55 13.54
N GLU A 6 15.84 9.61 12.91
CA GLU A 6 14.43 9.97 13.05
C GLU A 6 13.49 8.95 12.40
N ALA A 7 13.77 8.52 11.16
CA ALA A 7 12.98 7.50 10.48
C ALA A 7 12.97 6.17 11.24
N ARG A 8 14.10 5.78 11.85
CA ARG A 8 14.17 4.58 12.69
C ARG A 8 13.31 4.71 13.95
N ARG A 9 13.32 5.88 14.60
CA ARG A 9 12.47 6.16 15.77
C ARG A 9 10.99 6.05 15.42
N ILE A 10 10.59 6.64 14.28
CA ILE A 10 9.21 6.56 13.77
C ILE A 10 8.83 5.11 13.48
N GLY A 11 9.71 4.34 12.82
CA GLY A 11 9.47 2.92 12.54
C GLY A 11 9.29 2.08 13.80
N ALA A 12 10.07 2.33 14.85
CA ALA A 12 9.94 1.63 16.13
C ALA A 12 8.61 1.94 16.83
N GLN A 13 8.23 3.22 16.87
CA GLN A 13 6.96 3.65 17.42
C GLN A 13 5.78 3.02 16.65
N LEU A 14 5.83 3.04 15.32
CA LEU A 14 4.79 2.46 14.47
C LEU A 14 4.68 0.93 14.66
N ALA A 15 5.82 0.23 14.78
CA ALA A 15 5.83 -1.20 15.05
C ALA A 15 5.18 -1.55 16.39
N GLU A 16 5.46 -0.77 17.44
CA GLU A 16 4.87 -0.97 18.77
C GLU A 16 3.37 -0.68 18.76
N GLU A 17 2.94 0.45 18.20
CA GLU A 17 1.53 0.81 18.10
C GLU A 17 0.73 -0.24 17.30
N LEU A 18 1.28 -0.70 16.18
CA LEU A 18 0.67 -1.75 15.36
C LEU A 18 0.59 -3.09 16.10
N HIS A 19 1.68 -3.49 16.77
CA HIS A 19 1.72 -4.71 17.57
C HIS A 19 0.66 -4.69 18.68
N LEU A 20 0.55 -3.59 19.42
CA LEU A 20 -0.46 -3.42 20.48
C LEU A 20 -1.88 -3.43 19.91
N ALA A 21 -2.12 -2.77 18.78
CA ALA A 21 -3.44 -2.73 18.15
C ALA A 21 -3.91 -4.10 17.65
N LEU A 22 -2.99 -4.94 17.18
CA LEU A 22 -3.25 -6.32 16.76
C LEU A 22 -3.41 -7.25 17.96
N LEU A 23 -2.56 -7.10 18.97
CA LEU A 23 -2.64 -7.87 20.22
C LEU A 23 -3.98 -7.64 20.93
N ALA A 24 -4.47 -6.39 20.98
CA ALA A 24 -5.77 -6.05 21.53
C ALA A 24 -6.95 -6.73 20.78
N ARG A 25 -6.73 -7.15 19.53
CA ARG A 25 -7.67 -7.92 18.70
C ARG A 25 -7.41 -9.43 18.76
N GLY A 26 -6.49 -9.88 19.60
CA GLY A 26 -6.14 -11.30 19.78
C GLY A 26 -5.14 -11.84 18.76
N PHE A 27 -4.47 -10.97 18.00
CA PHE A 27 -3.45 -11.35 17.02
C PHE A 27 -2.05 -11.09 17.56
N TYR A 28 -1.30 -12.16 17.82
CA TYR A 28 0.11 -12.05 18.15
C TYR A 28 0.95 -12.14 16.87
N ILE A 29 1.44 -10.99 16.42
CA ILE A 29 2.36 -10.88 15.28
C ILE A 29 3.61 -10.14 15.76
N PRO A 30 4.79 -10.78 15.77
CA PRO A 30 6.03 -10.10 16.10
C PRO A 30 6.37 -9.07 15.03
N MET A 31 6.72 -7.86 15.48
CA MET A 31 6.98 -6.71 14.62
C MET A 31 8.14 -5.89 15.18
N GLY A 32 8.89 -5.24 14.30
CA GLY A 32 10.02 -4.40 14.69
C GLY A 32 10.28 -3.26 13.72
N ALA A 33 11.15 -2.33 14.10
CA ALA A 33 11.61 -1.30 13.17
C ALA A 33 12.56 -1.92 12.15
N ALA A 34 12.23 -1.79 10.86
CA ALA A 34 13.16 -2.13 9.79
C ALA A 34 14.21 -1.01 9.59
N ALA A 35 15.28 -1.33 8.85
CA ALA A 35 16.24 -0.32 8.44
C ALA A 35 15.56 0.73 7.55
N PRO A 36 15.73 2.05 7.82
CA PRO A 36 15.18 3.09 6.96
C PRO A 36 15.74 3.00 5.53
N ILE A 37 14.88 3.21 4.54
CA ILE A 37 15.27 3.25 3.12
C ILE A 37 14.84 4.62 2.57
N GLY A 38 15.80 5.39 2.06
CA GLY A 38 15.54 6.73 1.51
C GLY A 38 14.93 7.71 2.52
N GLY A 39 15.33 7.62 3.80
CA GLY A 39 14.79 8.45 4.89
C GLY A 39 13.35 8.12 5.31
N ARG A 40 12.76 7.02 4.80
CA ARG A 40 11.42 6.57 5.19
C ARG A 40 11.49 5.52 6.29
N ALA A 41 10.50 5.56 7.18
CA ALA A 41 10.30 4.57 8.24
C ALA A 41 9.63 3.31 7.67
N TYR A 42 10.06 2.14 8.11
CA TYR A 42 9.49 0.85 7.74
C TYR A 42 9.31 -0.02 8.99
N VAL A 43 8.29 -0.87 8.97
CA VAL A 43 8.03 -1.90 9.98
C VAL A 43 8.35 -3.25 9.35
N ASP A 44 9.19 -4.02 10.01
CA ASP A 44 9.40 -5.42 9.70
C ASP A 44 8.34 -6.25 10.43
N VAL A 45 7.76 -7.20 9.72
CA VAL A 45 6.74 -8.11 10.24
C VAL A 45 7.32 -9.50 10.13
N GLU A 46 7.52 -10.15 11.27
CA GLU A 46 8.00 -11.53 11.27
C GLU A 46 7.01 -12.47 10.57
N PRO A 47 7.46 -13.64 10.10
CA PRO A 47 6.59 -14.62 9.48
C PRO A 47 5.32 -14.88 10.30
N VAL A 48 4.18 -14.59 9.69
CA VAL A 48 2.87 -14.81 10.32
C VAL A 48 2.58 -16.30 10.30
N ARG A 49 2.23 -16.86 11.45
CA ARG A 49 1.78 -18.25 11.54
C ARG A 49 0.49 -18.44 10.75
N ASP A 50 0.35 -19.61 10.14
CA ASP A 50 -0.79 -19.98 9.29
C ASP A 50 -2.15 -19.75 9.97
N ASP A 51 -2.29 -20.16 11.23
CA ASP A 51 -3.51 -20.00 12.03
C ASP A 51 -3.88 -18.52 12.28
N VAL A 52 -2.86 -17.67 12.46
CA VAL A 52 -3.03 -16.23 12.66
C VAL A 52 -3.38 -15.56 11.33
N ALA A 53 -2.74 -15.96 10.23
CA ALA A 53 -3.02 -15.44 8.89
C ALA A 53 -4.46 -15.73 8.45
N HIS A 54 -4.95 -16.95 8.66
CA HIS A 54 -6.33 -17.32 8.34
C HIS A 54 -7.35 -16.46 9.11
N ARG A 55 -7.15 -16.28 10.41
CA ARG A 55 -8.03 -15.44 11.23
C ARG A 55 -7.97 -13.96 10.83
N LEU A 56 -6.79 -13.46 10.43
CA LEU A 56 -6.67 -12.10 9.91
C LEU A 56 -7.48 -11.92 8.62
N ILE A 57 -7.41 -12.89 7.70
CA ILE A 57 -8.18 -12.86 6.45
C ILE A 57 -9.68 -12.87 6.73
N GLU A 58 -10.15 -13.70 7.68
CA GLU A 58 -11.55 -13.73 8.07
C GLU A 58 -12.03 -12.40 8.66
N VAL A 59 -11.22 -11.74 9.49
CA VAL A 59 -11.57 -10.47 10.14
C VAL A 59 -11.47 -9.28 9.20
N LEU A 60 -10.45 -9.24 8.34
CA LEU A 60 -10.26 -8.18 7.35
C LEU A 60 -11.26 -8.32 6.18
N GLY A 61 -11.80 -9.53 5.99
CA GLY A 61 -12.59 -9.89 4.82
C GLY A 61 -11.72 -10.04 3.57
N PRO A 62 -12.30 -10.49 2.45
CA PRO A 62 -11.62 -10.38 1.17
C PRO A 62 -11.27 -8.90 0.94
N PRO A 63 -10.12 -8.59 0.33
CA PRO A 63 -9.82 -7.24 -0.05
C PRO A 63 -11.01 -6.71 -0.87
N SER A 64 -11.54 -5.53 -0.54
CA SER A 64 -12.56 -4.82 -1.33
C SER A 64 -12.02 -4.31 -2.68
N LEU A 65 -11.08 -5.06 -3.27
CA LEU A 65 -10.50 -4.82 -4.56
C LEU A 65 -11.35 -5.61 -5.53
N THR A 66 -12.31 -4.94 -6.18
CA THR A 66 -12.85 -5.44 -7.44
C THR A 66 -11.67 -5.48 -8.41
N MET A 67 -11.07 -6.66 -8.56
CA MET A 67 -10.12 -6.90 -9.62
C MET A 67 -10.89 -6.74 -10.93
N PRO A 68 -10.44 -5.91 -11.88
CA PRO A 68 -11.01 -5.99 -13.22
C PRO A 68 -10.80 -7.41 -13.77
N ASP A 69 -11.83 -7.96 -14.40
CA ASP A 69 -11.83 -9.26 -15.10
C ASP A 69 -10.93 -9.29 -16.36
N SER A 70 -9.77 -8.64 -16.31
CA SER A 70 -8.80 -8.60 -17.40
C SER A 70 -7.69 -9.60 -17.12
N ASP A 71 -7.52 -10.57 -18.02
CA ASP A 71 -6.46 -11.59 -17.97
C ASP A 71 -5.03 -11.00 -18.11
N ASP A 72 -4.89 -9.71 -18.42
CA ASP A 72 -3.61 -9.00 -18.49
C ASP A 72 -3.41 -8.01 -17.31
N PRO A 73 -2.56 -8.34 -16.33
CA PRO A 73 -2.21 -7.48 -15.20
C PRO A 73 -1.60 -6.13 -15.59
N TRP A 74 -0.93 -6.06 -16.75
CA TRP A 74 -0.31 -4.84 -17.24
C TRP A 74 -1.36 -3.84 -17.72
N ALA A 75 -2.31 -4.30 -18.54
CA ALA A 75 -3.46 -3.51 -18.97
C ALA A 75 -4.26 -2.96 -17.77
N VAL A 76 -4.42 -3.76 -16.72
CA VAL A 76 -5.10 -3.35 -15.48
C VAL A 76 -4.38 -2.21 -14.78
N ALA A 77 -3.05 -2.31 -14.64
CA ALA A 77 -2.23 -1.26 -14.04
C ALA A 77 -2.21 0.02 -14.89
N GLU A 78 -2.14 -0.12 -16.21
CA GLU A 78 -2.19 1.03 -17.13
C GLU A 78 -3.50 1.80 -17.01
N GLU A 79 -4.65 1.11 -17.00
CA GLU A 79 -5.95 1.78 -16.88
C GLU A 79 -6.10 2.47 -15.52
N ALA A 80 -5.69 1.81 -14.43
CA ALA A 80 -5.67 2.43 -13.11
C ALA A 80 -4.78 3.68 -13.07
N LEU A 81 -3.61 3.63 -13.70
CA LEU A 81 -2.70 4.76 -13.80
C LEU A 81 -3.29 5.91 -14.63
N LYS A 82 -3.96 5.60 -15.76
CA LYS A 82 -4.67 6.61 -16.57
C LYS A 82 -5.78 7.30 -15.78
N ASP A 83 -6.55 6.54 -15.00
CA ASP A 83 -7.60 7.09 -14.12
C ASP A 83 -7.01 8.05 -13.08
N LEU A 84 -5.94 7.64 -12.41
CA LEU A 84 -5.28 8.48 -11.41
C LEU A 84 -4.69 9.75 -12.03
N ARG A 85 -4.03 9.64 -13.19
CA ARG A 85 -3.50 10.81 -13.92
C ARG A 85 -4.59 11.81 -14.29
N ARG A 86 -5.75 11.32 -14.74
CA ARG A 86 -6.92 12.17 -15.04
C ARG A 86 -7.43 12.89 -13.80
N ALA A 87 -7.61 12.17 -12.69
CA ALA A 87 -8.10 12.75 -11.45
C ALA A 87 -7.13 13.78 -10.87
N LEU A 88 -5.82 13.50 -10.88
CA LEU A 88 -4.79 14.45 -10.45
C LEU A 88 -4.77 15.70 -11.34
N CYS A 89 -4.89 15.53 -12.65
CA CYS A 89 -4.97 16.66 -13.60
C CYS A 89 -6.18 17.55 -13.31
N ALA A 90 -7.36 16.96 -13.05
CA ALA A 90 -8.56 17.71 -12.64
C ALA A 90 -8.35 18.48 -11.33
N ALA A 91 -7.51 17.95 -10.42
CA ALA A 91 -7.09 18.62 -9.19
C ALA A 91 -5.93 19.61 -9.37
N ASN A 92 -5.49 19.88 -10.61
CA ASN A 92 -4.34 20.72 -10.94
C ASN A 92 -3.01 20.24 -10.31
N ILE A 93 -2.88 18.93 -10.10
CA ILE A 93 -1.69 18.25 -9.58
C ILE A 93 -1.04 17.45 -10.71
N THR A 94 0.27 17.64 -10.92
CA THR A 94 1.03 16.88 -11.91
C THR A 94 2.09 16.03 -11.22
N LEU A 95 2.08 14.72 -11.48
CA LEU A 95 3.14 13.78 -11.07
C LEU A 95 3.82 13.24 -12.34
N PRO A 96 4.86 13.92 -12.86
CA PRO A 96 5.48 13.57 -14.14
C PRO A 96 6.16 12.20 -14.10
N SER A 97 6.66 11.79 -12.93
CA SER A 97 7.35 10.51 -12.70
C SER A 97 6.43 9.35 -12.37
N LEU A 98 5.10 9.48 -12.50
CA LEU A 98 4.17 8.43 -12.09
C LEU A 98 4.09 7.31 -13.15
N GLY A 99 4.90 6.27 -13.04
CA GLY A 99 4.90 5.13 -13.96
C GLY A 99 4.23 3.86 -13.41
N ILE A 100 4.44 2.78 -14.14
CA ILE A 100 4.18 1.41 -13.72
C ILE A 100 5.47 0.85 -13.14
N ASP A 101 5.40 0.24 -11.97
CA ASP A 101 6.51 -0.52 -11.40
C ASP A 101 6.43 -1.97 -11.92
N GLY A 102 7.59 -2.56 -12.21
CA GLY A 102 7.69 -3.88 -12.83
C GLY A 102 7.02 -4.97 -11.98
N PRO A 103 6.69 -6.14 -12.57
CA PRO A 103 5.95 -7.18 -11.86
C PRO A 103 6.68 -7.61 -10.58
N CYS A 104 5.96 -7.58 -9.45
CA CYS A 104 6.44 -8.17 -8.21
C CYS A 104 6.46 -9.70 -8.39
N GLY A 105 7.64 -10.30 -8.28
CA GLY A 105 7.90 -11.69 -8.69
C GLY A 105 7.08 -12.78 -7.97
N ALA A 106 6.34 -12.44 -6.91
CA ALA A 106 5.52 -13.39 -6.16
C ALA A 106 4.12 -13.63 -6.76
N ASN A 107 3.47 -12.61 -7.36
CA ASN A 107 2.02 -12.65 -7.63
C ASN A 107 1.60 -12.24 -9.06
N GLN A 108 2.54 -12.16 -10.02
CA GLN A 108 2.28 -11.68 -11.40
C GLN A 108 1.55 -10.33 -11.46
N THR A 109 1.56 -9.56 -10.35
CA THR A 109 0.81 -8.32 -10.22
C THR A 109 1.72 -7.16 -10.59
N VAL A 110 1.22 -6.31 -11.49
CA VAL A 110 1.90 -5.09 -11.94
C VAL A 110 1.45 -3.94 -11.05
N LEU A 111 2.42 -3.22 -10.46
CA LEU A 111 2.17 -2.17 -9.47
C LEU A 111 2.37 -0.79 -10.10
N VAL A 112 1.97 0.27 -9.40
CA VAL A 112 2.19 1.65 -9.84
C VAL A 112 3.30 2.27 -8.98
N GLU A 113 4.13 3.14 -9.58
CA GLU A 113 5.24 3.88 -8.94
C GLU A 113 4.75 4.96 -7.94
N LEU A 114 3.75 4.61 -7.15
CA LEU A 114 3.22 5.34 -6.00
C LEU A 114 3.51 4.53 -4.73
N GLY A 115 4.79 4.20 -4.53
CA GLY A 115 5.21 3.31 -3.44
C GLY A 115 4.74 1.86 -3.63
N ASN A 116 4.81 1.33 -4.85
CA ASN A 116 4.36 -0.02 -5.17
C ASN A 116 2.86 -0.25 -4.92
N ALA A 117 2.05 0.75 -5.25
CA ALA A 117 0.61 0.69 -5.02
C ALA A 117 -0.07 -0.29 -5.99
N HIS A 118 -0.96 -1.11 -5.45
CA HIS A 118 -1.78 -2.02 -6.24
C HIS A 118 -2.78 -1.24 -7.13
N PRO A 119 -3.04 -1.65 -8.39
CA PRO A 119 -3.93 -0.94 -9.32
C PRO A 119 -5.32 -0.63 -8.76
N ALA A 120 -5.91 -1.55 -8.00
CA ALA A 120 -7.22 -1.31 -7.38
C ALA A 120 -7.20 -0.20 -6.30
N VAL A 121 -6.11 -0.05 -5.53
CA VAL A 121 -5.93 1.07 -4.60
C VAL A 121 -5.77 2.39 -5.38
N VAL A 122 -4.99 2.34 -6.46
CA VAL A 122 -4.79 3.49 -7.37
C VAL A 122 -6.13 3.99 -7.93
N ARG A 123 -7.04 3.09 -8.31
CA ARG A 123 -8.41 3.45 -8.73
C ARG A 123 -9.22 4.09 -7.61
N GLN A 124 -9.17 3.56 -6.39
CA GLN A 124 -9.89 4.16 -5.25
C GLN A 124 -9.38 5.58 -4.94
N LEU A 125 -8.07 5.81 -5.06
CA LEU A 125 -7.48 7.15 -4.95
C LEU A 125 -8.00 8.07 -6.05
N ALA A 126 -7.99 7.62 -7.31
CA ALA A 126 -8.52 8.38 -8.43
C ALA A 126 -9.99 8.80 -8.22
N GLN A 127 -10.84 7.87 -7.78
CA GLN A 127 -12.24 8.14 -7.46
C GLN A 127 -12.40 9.14 -6.31
N THR A 128 -11.57 9.03 -5.28
CA THR A 128 -11.62 9.93 -4.11
C THR A 128 -11.20 11.35 -4.50
N ILE A 129 -10.15 11.49 -5.32
CA ILE A 129 -9.68 12.79 -5.83
C ILE A 129 -10.77 13.42 -6.71
N ALA A 130 -11.35 12.66 -7.65
CA ALA A 130 -12.40 13.15 -8.52
C ALA A 130 -13.62 13.69 -7.74
N LYS A 131 -14.08 12.97 -6.72
CA LYS A 131 -15.15 13.45 -5.83
C LYS A 131 -14.79 14.74 -5.08
N GLY A 132 -13.51 14.95 -4.80
CA GLY A 132 -13.00 16.14 -4.14
C GLY A 132 -12.92 17.36 -5.06
N THR A 133 -12.74 17.16 -6.36
CA THR A 133 -12.66 18.23 -7.37
C THR A 133 -14.02 18.71 -7.87
N ASP A 134 -15.08 17.94 -7.62
CA ASP A 134 -16.46 18.30 -7.99
C ASP A 134 -17.16 19.21 -6.94
N ARG A 135 -16.43 19.69 -5.92
CA ARG A 135 -16.93 20.60 -4.87
C ARG A 135 -16.47 22.03 -5.10
#